data_AF-A0A7J6TD88-F1
#
_entry.id   AF-A0A7J6TD88-F1
#
_cell.length_a   1.000
_cell.length_b   1.000
_cell.length_c   1.000
_cell.angle_alpha   90.00
_cell.angle_beta   90.00
_cell.angle_gamma   90.00
#
_symmetry.space_group_name_H-M   'P 1'
#
loop_
_entity.id
_entity.type
_entity.pdbx_description
1 polymer ?
#
loop_
_entity_poly.entity_id
_entity_poly.type
_entity_poly.pdbx_seq_one_letter_code
_entity_poly.pdbx_strand_id
1 'polypeptide(L)'
;GPRALILADLTNRFYTMVPHSIPLGVPLPVLDNEHLIEQKVDLVQSLMDLEVSYSVVSAPSSNGAADPVRVHYDKLRCGLSVLDRSSFEFQLIEE
;
A
#
# COMPACT_ATOMS: atom_id res chain seq x y z
N GLY A 1 2.45 -7.26 35.08
CA GLY A 1 2.07 -5.97 35.70
C GLY A 1 1.12 -5.20 34.79
N PRO A 2 0.53 -4.07 35.23
CA PRO A 2 -0.54 -3.37 34.50
C PRO A 2 -0.17 -2.99 33.06
N ARG A 3 1.07 -2.53 32.82
CA ARG A 3 1.57 -2.17 31.48
C ARG A 3 1.57 -3.36 30.49
N ALA A 4 1.95 -4.54 30.96
CA ALA A 4 1.98 -5.74 30.12
C ALA A 4 0.57 -6.18 29.70
N LEU A 5 -0.43 -5.98 30.56
CA LEU A 5 -1.83 -6.29 30.23
C LEU A 5 -2.39 -5.32 29.18
N ILE A 6 -2.10 -4.02 29.32
CA ILE A 6 -2.50 -3.02 28.33
C ILE A 6 -1.86 -3.33 26.97
N LEU A 7 -0.56 -3.67 26.96
CA LEU A 7 0.15 -3.97 25.73
C LEU A 7 -0.39 -5.22 25.03
N ALA A 8 -0.72 -6.26 25.80
CA ALA A 8 -1.36 -7.46 25.28
C ALA A 8 -2.77 -7.17 24.72
N ASP A 9 -3.57 -6.35 25.40
CA ASP A 9 -4.89 -5.92 24.92
C ASP A 9 -4.79 -5.16 23.59
N LEU A 10 -3.90 -4.17 23.50
CA LEU A 10 -3.66 -3.40 22.28
C LEU A 10 -3.17 -4.29 21.13
N THR A 11 -2.27 -5.23 21.42
CA THR A 11 -1.80 -6.22 20.45
C THR A 11 -2.97 -7.07 19.94
N ASN A 12 -3.80 -7.61 20.83
CA ASN A 12 -4.95 -8.44 20.45
C ASN A 12 -5.95 -7.66 19.61
N ARG A 13 -6.21 -6.40 19.96
CA ARG A 13 -7.08 -5.51 19.18
C ARG A 13 -6.55 -5.32 17.77
N PHE A 14 -5.25 -5.10 17.60
CA PHE A 14 -4.63 -4.96 16.28
C PHE A 14 -4.81 -6.23 15.42
N TYR A 15 -4.44 -7.40 15.95
CA TYR A 15 -4.56 -8.68 15.22
C TYR A 15 -6.01 -9.12 14.96
N THR A 16 -6.97 -8.59 15.72
CA THR A 16 -8.41 -8.77 15.46
C THR A 16 -8.91 -7.86 14.34
N MET A 17 -8.40 -6.63 14.25
CA MET A 17 -8.79 -5.67 13.22
C MET A 17 -8.17 -5.99 11.85
N VAL A 18 -6.90 -6.39 11.84
CA VAL A 18 -6.17 -6.71 10.62
C VAL A 18 -5.97 -8.23 10.57
N PRO A 19 -6.60 -8.95 9.63
CA PRO A 19 -6.47 -10.40 9.56
C PRO A 19 -5.04 -10.79 9.18
N HIS A 20 -4.40 -11.56 10.04
CA HIS A 20 -3.06 -12.10 9.82
C HIS A 20 -3.11 -13.63 9.74
N SER A 21 -2.34 -14.20 8.81
CA SER A 21 -2.14 -15.65 8.79
C SER A 21 -1.10 -16.04 9.84
N ILE A 22 -1.57 -16.58 10.96
CA ILE A 22 -0.72 -17.00 12.07
C ILE A 22 -0.82 -18.53 12.18
N PRO A 23 0.31 -19.27 12.11
CA PRO A 23 0.27 -20.71 12.14
C PRO A 23 -0.35 -21.24 13.44
N LEU A 24 -1.05 -22.38 13.34
CA LEU A 24 -1.64 -23.04 14.50
C LEU A 24 -0.58 -23.38 15.55
N GLY A 25 -0.88 -23.09 16.82
CA GLY A 25 0.02 -23.32 17.94
C GLY A 25 1.10 -22.25 18.13
N VAL A 26 1.19 -21.24 17.25
CA VAL A 26 2.09 -20.10 17.42
C VAL A 26 1.34 -18.99 18.17
N PRO A 27 1.87 -18.49 19.30
CA PRO A 27 1.26 -17.38 20.02
C PRO A 27 1.34 -16.08 19.20
N LEU A 28 0.38 -15.19 19.40
CA LEU A 28 0.42 -13.86 18.81
C LEU A 28 1.69 -13.12 19.26
N PRO A 29 2.51 -12.58 18.34
CA PRO A 29 3.64 -11.75 18.71
C PRO A 29 3.15 -10.50 19.44
N VAL A 30 3.74 -10.18 20.59
CA VAL A 30 3.42 -8.94 21.32
C VAL A 30 4.10 -7.77 20.62
N LEU A 31 3.36 -6.70 20.35
CA LEU A 31 3.88 -5.50 19.70
C LEU A 31 4.55 -4.59 20.74
N ASP A 32 5.72 -4.99 21.23
CA ASP A 32 6.37 -4.40 22.41
C ASP A 32 7.59 -3.52 22.14
N ASN A 33 7.96 -3.35 20.87
CA ASN A 33 9.09 -2.54 20.46
C ASN A 33 8.79 -1.76 19.17
N GLU A 34 9.51 -0.67 19.00
CA GLU A 34 9.33 0.29 17.90
C GLU A 34 9.48 -0.35 16.53
N HIS A 35 10.47 -1.23 16.35
CA HIS A 35 10.69 -1.91 15.08
C HIS A 35 9.49 -2.76 14.63
N LEU A 36 8.85 -3.49 15.56
CA LEU A 36 7.62 -4.22 15.24
C LEU A 36 6.46 -3.29 14.90
N ILE A 37 6.37 -2.14 15.55
CA ILE A 37 5.33 -1.14 15.27
C ILE A 37 5.54 -0.54 13.88
N GLU A 38 6.76 -0.15 13.53
CA GLU A 38 7.11 0.36 12.19
C GLU A 38 6.75 -0.65 11.10
N GLN A 39 7.11 -1.92 11.25
CA GLN A 39 6.73 -2.96 10.31
C GLN A 39 5.20 -3.10 10.14
N LYS A 40 4.43 -2.91 11.21
CA LYS A 40 2.96 -2.94 11.14
C LYS A 40 2.38 -1.68 10.51
N VAL A 41 3.01 -0.53 10.69
CA VAL A 41 2.64 0.71 10.01
C VAL A 41 2.87 0.58 8.50
N ASP A 42 4.04 0.08 8.09
CA ASP A 42 4.40 -0.13 6.68
C ASP A 42 3.44 -1.11 5.99
N LEU A 43 3.06 -2.18 6.71
CA LEU A 43 2.05 -3.13 6.24
C LEU A 43 0.72 -2.41 5.96
N VAL A 44 0.22 -1.62 6.92
CA VAL A 44 -1.07 -0.93 6.79
C VAL A 44 -1.01 0.12 5.66
N GLN A 45 0.09 0.83 5.52
CA GLN A 45 0.31 1.77 4.41
C GLN A 45 0.26 1.07 3.04
N SER A 46 0.97 -0.05 2.91
CA SER A 46 0.96 -0.84 1.68
C SER A 46 -0.44 -1.35 1.31
N LEU A 47 -1.24 -1.74 2.31
CA LEU A 47 -2.63 -2.16 2.09
C LEU A 47 -3.53 -1.01 1.63
N MET A 48 -3.34 0.20 2.17
CA MET A 48 -4.06 1.40 1.72
C MET A 48 -3.70 1.75 0.27
N ASP A 49 -2.42 1.70 -0.09
CA ASP A 49 -1.98 1.96 -1.47
C ASP A 49 -2.55 0.94 -2.46
N LEU A 50 -2.64 -0.34 -2.05
CA LEU A 50 -3.25 -1.39 -2.86
C LEU A 50 -4.75 -1.15 -3.05
N GLU A 51 -5.47 -0.75 -2.00
CA GLU A 51 -6.90 -0.40 -2.10
C GLU A 51 -7.13 0.75 -3.07
N VAL A 52 -6.37 1.84 -2.93
CA VAL A 52 -6.44 2.99 -3.83
C VAL A 52 -6.14 2.56 -5.27
N SER A 53 -5.05 1.83 -5.50
CA SER A 53 -4.68 1.31 -6.82
C SER A 53 -5.79 0.46 -7.43
N TYR A 54 -6.38 -0.44 -6.64
CA TYR A 54 -7.48 -1.28 -7.08
C TYR A 54 -8.73 -0.46 -7.40
N SER A 55 -9.05 0.57 -6.61
CA SER A 55 -10.19 1.46 -6.88
C SER A 55 -10.06 2.19 -8.22
N VAL A 56 -8.84 2.62 -8.57
CA VAL A 56 -8.52 3.24 -9.86
C VAL A 56 -8.69 2.24 -10.99
N VAL A 57 -8.10 1.04 -10.85
CA VAL A 57 -8.11 0.00 -11.90
C VAL A 57 -9.51 -0.59 -12.12
N SER A 58 -10.27 -0.83 -11.05
CA SER A 58 -11.59 -1.48 -11.10
C SER A 58 -12.74 -0.55 -11.47
N ALA A 59 -12.54 0.77 -11.48
CA ALA A 59 -13.57 1.73 -11.85
C ALA A 59 -14.20 1.37 -13.22
N PRO A 60 -15.53 1.27 -13.34
CA PRO A 60 -16.19 0.79 -14.55
C PRO A 60 -15.82 1.68 -15.75
N SER A 61 -15.36 1.04 -16.83
CA SER A 61 -15.09 1.71 -18.10
C SER A 61 -16.40 1.94 -18.84
N SER A 62 -16.74 3.21 -19.11
CA SER A 62 -18.03 3.57 -19.72
C SER A 62 -18.12 3.27 -21.22
N ASN A 63 -17.04 2.85 -21.89
CA ASN A 63 -17.00 2.68 -23.34
C ASN A 63 -16.31 1.37 -23.73
N GLY A 64 -17.09 0.38 -24.19
CA GLY A 64 -16.59 -0.93 -24.65
C GLY A 64 -15.80 -0.94 -25.96
N ALA A 65 -15.24 0.20 -26.38
CA ALA A 65 -14.53 0.38 -27.66
C ALA A 65 -13.11 0.95 -27.52
N ALA A 66 -12.65 1.27 -26.30
CA ALA A 66 -11.32 1.83 -26.06
C ALA A 66 -10.29 0.73 -25.73
N ASP A 67 -9.05 0.93 -26.20
CA ASP A 67 -7.91 0.08 -25.87
C ASP A 67 -7.69 0.01 -24.33
N PRO A 68 -7.45 -1.18 -23.74
CA PRO A 68 -7.31 -1.33 -22.29
C PRO A 68 -6.22 -0.45 -21.67
N VAL A 69 -5.10 -0.24 -22.36
CA VAL A 69 -4.00 0.61 -21.85
C VAL A 69 -4.45 2.06 -21.79
N ARG A 70 -5.19 2.53 -22.81
CA ARG A 70 -5.73 3.89 -22.80
C ARG A 70 -6.73 4.10 -21.67
N VAL A 71 -7.61 3.13 -21.43
CA VAL A 71 -8.58 3.17 -20.32
C VAL A 71 -7.87 3.29 -18.97
N HIS A 72 -6.79 2.54 -18.75
CA HIS A 72 -6.01 2.65 -17.52
C HIS A 72 -5.24 3.98 -17.41
N TYR A 73 -4.67 4.48 -18.51
CA TYR A 73 -4.00 5.78 -18.53
C TYR A 73 -4.95 6.94 -18.16
N ASP A 74 -6.15 6.97 -18.74
CA ASP A 74 -7.12 8.03 -18.46
C ASP A 74 -7.57 8.02 -16.99
N LYS A 75 -7.56 6.83 -16.34
CA LYS A 75 -7.84 6.68 -14.90
C LYS A 75 -6.75 7.28 -14.00
N LEU A 76 -5.50 7.34 -14.45
CA LEU A 76 -4.41 7.99 -13.71
C LEU A 76 -4.57 9.52 -13.67
N ARG A 77 -5.36 10.10 -14.59
CA ARG A 77 -5.60 11.55 -14.70
C ARG A 77 -4.32 12.38 -14.69
N CYS A 78 -3.26 11.87 -15.33
CA CYS A 78 -1.96 12.51 -15.43
C CYS A 78 -1.59 12.81 -16.89
N GLY A 79 -0.81 13.87 -17.12
CA GLY A 79 -0.32 14.26 -18.44
C GLY A 79 1.12 13.79 -18.67
N LEU A 80 1.33 12.48 -18.74
CA LEU A 80 2.66 11.94 -19.03
C LEU A 80 3.00 12.15 -20.51
N SER A 81 4.21 12.64 -20.74
CA SER A 81 4.82 12.77 -22.06
C SER A 81 6.24 12.19 -22.02
N VAL A 82 6.69 11.66 -23.15
CA VAL A 82 8.08 11.19 -23.28
C VAL A 82 9.02 12.39 -23.24
N LEU A 83 9.98 12.38 -22.32
CA LEU A 83 11.04 13.39 -22.27
C LEU A 83 12.04 13.14 -23.41
N ASP A 84 12.37 14.18 -24.17
CA ASP A 84 13.35 14.07 -25.24
C ASP A 84 14.74 13.83 -24.65
N ARG A 85 15.43 12.79 -25.14
CA ARG A 85 16.79 12.42 -24.70
C ARG A 85 17.82 13.51 -25.00
N SER A 86 17.55 14.37 -25.97
CA SER A 86 18.43 15.50 -26.29
C SER A 86 18.20 16.72 -25.38
N SER A 87 17.12 16.73 -24.61
CA SER A 87 16.77 17.85 -23.73
C SER A 87 17.75 18.00 -22.58
N PHE A 88 17.89 19.25 -22.12
CA PHE A 88 18.68 19.57 -20.93
C PHE A 88 18.13 18.86 -19.68
N GLU A 89 16.80 18.78 -19.54
CA GLU A 89 16.14 18.11 -18.41
C GLU A 89 16.51 16.62 -18.36
N PHE A 90 16.62 15.95 -19.51
CA PHE A 90 17.04 14.56 -19.57
C PHE A 90 18.51 14.39 -19.16
N GLN A 91 19.39 15.25 -19.68
CA GLN A 91 20.81 15.23 -19.33
C GLN A 91 21.02 15.45 -17.82
N LEU A 92 20.26 16.36 -17.20
CA LEU A 92 20.33 16.63 -15.77
C LEU A 92 19.92 15.42 -14.90
N ILE A 93 18.98 14.59 -15.35
CA ILE A 93 18.54 13.39 -14.62
C ILE A 93 19.56 12.25 -14.77
N GLU A 94 20.32 12.20 -15.87
CA GLU A 94 21.36 11.18 -16.08
C GLU A 94 22.67 11.44 -15.33
N GLU A 95 22.86 12.63 -14.73
CA GLU A 95 24.03 12.96 -13.89
C GLU A 95 23.98 12.34 -12.48
#